data_AF-A0A2S9WRD5-F1
#
_entry.id   AF-A0A2S9WRD5-F1
#
_cell.length_a   1.000
_cell.length_b   1.000
_cell.length_c   1.000
_cell.angle_alpha   90.00
_cell.angle_beta   90.00
_cell.angle_gamma   90.00
#
_symmetry.space_group_name_H-M   'P 1'
#
loop_
_entity.id
_entity.type
_entity.pdbx_description
1 polymer ?
#
loop_
_entity_poly.entity_id
_entity_poly.type
_entity_poly.pdbx_seq_one_letter_code
_entity_poly.pdbx_strand_id
1 'polypeptide(L)'
;MKKHSTFMSYAFVVCSFLAITSCNTEDDSFEEEIALDLDDDQKLLQETAILFGKILSQPQNSSFLREAMESSSEDGDMISIGRLLNQDTGLMKTELENSKSYVVSKTANPIIEAFKNELASNLEIYPALRQKFESNNGDVLAKSSIQPNESFEYQLASQNLMLFYPYDPEYANDDRSVNEFMISYATLDDSPRNEIMEFDNGTQTRVIADQDNDFLDRNQVYVIVPIDDCDIPGRICTSTLLEANIYDNGLPGVDINPNGRLDIFASTDGLPTPINSPKIPLVNNYNHADFHEADITYFNIPRIKVNGTGWMGFGGTHQKLKFFRGTADGASVTVNSNGSITAAGNKYPIKDVRIKRKDVRNKKWININSSFDNDWDMRENAQAISVFSIHHISAEASTELTAKAGYKLENGVPKPFAEASGTVKITLKVGDAKWRSNQELSRKYVFANMVGNGKAPVSGKDPVVDNGVKYHVKQVGIVDFYFKGWYQDLTP
;
A
#
# COMPACT_ATOMS: atom_id res chain seq x y z
N MET A 1 31.89 67.37 -7.14
CA MET A 1 31.05 66.39 -6.41
C MET A 1 30.89 65.19 -7.32
N LYS A 2 31.74 64.16 -7.21
CA LYS A 2 31.68 63.00 -6.30
C LYS A 2 30.56 61.99 -6.66
N LYS A 3 31.03 60.81 -7.09
CA LYS A 3 30.40 59.48 -7.18
C LYS A 3 29.34 59.25 -8.26
N HIS A 4 29.77 58.80 -9.45
CA HIS A 4 29.11 57.77 -10.27
C HIS A 4 30.07 57.34 -11.40
N SER A 5 31.00 56.43 -11.12
CA SER A 5 31.90 55.87 -12.15
C SER A 5 32.63 54.60 -11.66
N THR A 6 31.90 53.63 -11.10
CA THR A 6 32.48 52.32 -10.73
C THR A 6 31.49 51.16 -10.76
N PHE A 7 30.36 51.29 -11.44
CA PHE A 7 29.36 50.21 -11.56
C PHE A 7 29.16 49.68 -12.98
N MET A 8 29.75 50.33 -14.00
CA MET A 8 29.56 49.93 -15.41
C MET A 8 30.71 49.10 -16.00
N SER A 9 31.83 48.94 -15.29
CA SER A 9 32.96 48.10 -15.75
C SER A 9 32.95 46.68 -15.17
N TYR A 10 32.12 46.39 -14.15
CA TYR A 10 31.95 45.01 -13.64
C TYR A 10 30.89 44.22 -14.42
N ALA A 11 29.90 44.88 -15.02
CA ALA A 11 28.87 44.21 -15.81
C ALA A 11 29.41 43.64 -17.15
N PHE A 12 30.45 44.24 -17.73
CA PHE A 12 31.02 43.78 -19.00
C PHE A 12 32.05 42.64 -18.85
N VAL A 13 32.70 42.52 -17.69
CA VAL A 13 33.62 41.40 -17.40
C VAL A 13 32.85 40.14 -16.99
N VAL A 14 31.70 40.28 -16.33
CA VAL A 14 30.86 39.13 -15.94
C VAL A 14 30.05 38.56 -17.12
N CYS A 15 29.65 39.39 -18.10
CA CYS A 15 29.00 38.88 -19.32
C CYS A 15 29.95 38.29 -20.37
N SER A 16 31.27 38.51 -20.24
CA SER A 16 32.27 37.95 -21.17
C SER A 16 32.80 36.57 -20.75
N PHE A 17 32.52 36.12 -19.52
CA PHE A 17 32.76 34.74 -19.09
C PHE A 17 31.57 33.80 -19.37
N LEU A 18 30.44 34.31 -19.86
CA LEU A 18 29.24 33.54 -20.19
C LEU A 18 29.08 33.25 -21.70
N ALA A 19 30.09 33.53 -22.53
CA ALA A 19 30.00 33.35 -23.99
C ALA A 19 31.22 32.64 -24.62
N ILE A 20 32.04 31.94 -23.84
CA ILE A 20 33.12 31.07 -24.33
C ILE A 20 33.12 29.73 -23.57
N THR A 21 32.03 28.98 -23.69
CA THR A 21 31.99 27.52 -23.47
C THR A 21 30.95 26.89 -24.40
N SER A 22 30.93 27.31 -25.67
CA SER A 22 30.28 26.56 -26.75
C SER A 22 31.36 26.04 -27.71
N CYS A 23 31.94 24.89 -27.37
CA CYS A 23 32.46 23.89 -28.31
C CYS A 23 33.15 22.76 -27.54
N ASN A 24 32.52 21.59 -27.58
CA ASN A 24 33.06 20.23 -27.48
C ASN A 24 34.19 19.96 -26.47
N THR A 25 33.81 19.32 -25.37
CA THR A 25 34.30 17.99 -25.00
C THR A 25 33.14 17.22 -24.39
N GLU A 26 32.95 15.97 -24.80
CA GLU A 26 32.11 14.99 -24.12
C GLU A 26 32.65 14.85 -22.69
N ASP A 27 32.03 15.56 -21.74
CA ASP A 27 32.22 15.28 -20.33
C ASP A 27 31.20 14.21 -19.96
N ASP A 28 31.70 12.97 -19.90
CA ASP A 28 31.14 11.90 -19.07
C ASP A 28 31.02 12.43 -17.63
N SER A 29 29.90 13.12 -17.34
CA SER A 29 29.49 13.30 -15.96
C SER A 29 29.01 11.94 -15.48
N PHE A 30 29.95 11.16 -14.92
CA PHE A 30 29.62 10.12 -13.96
C PHE A 30 28.72 10.78 -12.91
N GLU A 31 27.42 10.48 -12.96
CA GLU A 31 26.54 10.66 -11.82
C GLU A 31 27.25 9.96 -10.66
N GLU A 32 27.59 10.74 -9.64
CA GLU A 32 28.15 10.22 -8.40
C GLU A 32 27.12 9.23 -7.85
N GLU A 33 27.43 7.94 -7.98
CA GLU A 33 26.63 6.82 -7.52
C GLU A 33 26.40 7.05 -6.02
N ILE A 34 25.21 7.54 -5.65
CA ILE A 34 24.82 7.61 -4.25
C ILE A 34 24.72 6.16 -3.82
N ALA A 35 25.79 5.63 -3.24
CA ALA A 35 25.81 4.29 -2.68
C ALA A 35 24.74 4.25 -1.60
N LEU A 36 23.59 3.65 -1.93
CA LEU A 36 22.56 3.34 -0.97
C LEU A 36 23.19 2.40 0.06
N ASP A 37 23.20 2.80 1.33
CA ASP A 37 23.65 1.94 2.42
C ASP A 37 22.58 0.87 2.67
N LEU A 38 22.62 -0.17 1.84
CA LEU A 38 21.66 -1.26 1.86
C LEU A 38 21.99 -2.26 2.98
N ASP A 39 20.98 -2.68 3.71
CA ASP A 39 21.07 -3.82 4.63
C ASP A 39 21.23 -5.16 3.88
N ASP A 40 21.52 -6.24 4.61
CA ASP A 40 21.80 -7.54 4.01
C ASP A 40 20.61 -8.12 3.23
N ASP A 41 19.38 -7.86 3.66
CA ASP A 41 18.16 -8.35 2.99
C ASP A 41 17.85 -7.50 1.75
N GLN A 42 18.08 -6.20 1.80
CA GLN A 42 17.99 -5.30 0.64
C GLN A 42 19.05 -5.65 -0.42
N LYS A 43 20.29 -5.93 -0.03
CA LYS A 43 21.34 -6.41 -0.94
C LYS A 43 20.97 -7.72 -1.60
N LEU A 44 20.41 -8.66 -0.84
CA LEU A 44 19.91 -9.93 -1.38
C LEU A 44 18.83 -9.69 -2.45
N LEU A 45 17.89 -8.77 -2.22
CA LEU A 45 16.86 -8.42 -3.20
C LEU A 45 17.45 -7.75 -4.45
N GLN A 46 18.37 -6.81 -4.28
CA GLN A 46 19.05 -6.12 -5.39
C GLN A 46 19.83 -7.13 -6.25
N GLU A 47 20.65 -7.99 -5.64
CA GLU A 47 21.42 -9.01 -6.37
C GLU A 47 20.51 -10.02 -7.06
N THR A 48 19.39 -10.39 -6.42
CA THR A 48 18.36 -11.24 -7.06
C THR A 48 17.76 -10.55 -8.27
N ALA A 49 17.48 -9.24 -8.20
CA ALA A 49 16.98 -8.46 -9.33
C ALA A 49 18.01 -8.36 -10.47
N ILE A 50 19.30 -8.16 -10.16
CA ILE A 50 20.37 -8.17 -11.17
C ILE A 50 20.45 -9.54 -11.85
N LEU A 51 20.48 -10.63 -11.07
CA LEU A 51 20.54 -12.00 -11.56
C LEU A 51 19.38 -12.30 -12.52
N PHE A 52 18.15 -11.99 -12.10
CA PHE A 52 16.98 -12.18 -12.95
C PHE A 52 16.92 -11.20 -14.13
N GLY A 53 17.45 -9.98 -14.01
CA GLY A 53 17.62 -9.05 -15.13
C GLY A 53 18.48 -9.63 -16.25
N LYS A 54 19.61 -10.26 -15.89
CA LYS A 54 20.47 -10.94 -16.86
C LYS A 54 19.80 -12.16 -17.48
N ILE A 55 19.12 -12.97 -16.68
CA ILE A 55 18.48 -14.20 -17.16
C ILE A 55 17.28 -13.87 -18.07
N LEU A 56 16.41 -12.97 -17.64
CA LEU A 56 15.11 -12.72 -18.26
C LEU A 56 15.18 -11.76 -19.45
N SER A 57 16.24 -10.96 -19.58
CA SER A 57 16.47 -10.14 -20.77
C SER A 57 16.72 -10.96 -22.06
N GLN A 58 16.91 -12.27 -21.93
CA GLN A 58 16.93 -13.18 -23.09
C GLN A 58 15.50 -13.47 -23.58
N PRO A 59 15.19 -13.32 -24.89
CA PRO A 59 13.82 -13.44 -25.41
C PRO A 59 13.09 -14.75 -25.09
N GLN A 60 13.81 -15.88 -25.07
CA GLN A 60 13.23 -17.18 -24.71
C GLN A 60 12.80 -17.26 -23.24
N ASN A 61 13.54 -16.60 -22.34
CA ASN A 61 13.29 -16.63 -20.90
C ASN A 61 12.16 -15.68 -20.53
N SER A 62 12.12 -14.47 -21.10
CA SER A 62 11.00 -13.53 -20.90
C SER A 62 9.67 -14.08 -21.44
N SER A 63 9.70 -14.77 -22.58
CA SER A 63 8.48 -15.40 -23.14
C SER A 63 7.96 -16.51 -22.22
N PHE A 64 8.85 -17.38 -21.75
CA PHE A 64 8.49 -18.42 -20.77
C PHE A 64 7.95 -17.82 -19.46
N LEU A 65 8.59 -16.76 -18.95
CA LEU A 65 8.15 -16.07 -17.74
C LEU A 65 6.70 -15.57 -17.87
N ARG A 66 6.36 -14.90 -18.98
CA ARG A 66 5.01 -14.36 -19.20
C ARG A 66 3.95 -15.46 -19.17
N GLU A 67 4.19 -16.57 -19.88
CA GLU A 67 3.29 -17.74 -19.85
C GLU A 67 3.16 -18.33 -18.44
N ALA A 68 4.27 -18.38 -17.70
CA ALA A 68 4.26 -18.87 -16.33
C ALA A 68 3.46 -17.95 -15.38
N MET A 69 3.60 -16.63 -15.51
CA MET A 69 2.87 -15.66 -14.67
C MET A 69 1.36 -15.72 -14.89
N GLU A 70 0.91 -15.81 -16.15
CA GLU A 70 -0.51 -15.96 -16.52
C GLU A 70 -1.17 -17.18 -15.86
N SER A 71 -0.39 -18.22 -15.56
CA SER A 71 -0.86 -19.44 -14.90
C SER A 71 -0.79 -19.42 -13.37
N SER A 72 0.05 -18.55 -12.80
CA SER A 72 0.39 -18.55 -11.36
C SER A 72 -0.55 -17.67 -10.52
N SER A 73 -1.15 -16.64 -11.12
CA SER A 73 -2.00 -15.68 -10.43
C SER A 73 -3.25 -15.36 -11.25
N GLU A 74 -4.34 -15.01 -10.56
CA GLU A 74 -5.61 -14.62 -11.20
C GLU A 74 -5.45 -13.46 -12.18
N ASP A 75 -4.59 -12.49 -11.81
CA ASP A 75 -4.34 -11.28 -12.58
C ASP A 75 -3.15 -11.43 -13.56
N GLY A 76 -2.42 -12.56 -13.53
CA GLY A 76 -1.25 -12.82 -14.36
C GLY A 76 -0.05 -11.93 -14.07
N ASP A 77 -0.02 -11.29 -12.90
CA ASP A 77 0.92 -10.22 -12.53
C ASP A 77 1.99 -10.66 -11.52
N MET A 78 1.93 -11.89 -11.01
CA MET A 78 2.89 -12.41 -10.03
C MET A 78 3.21 -13.90 -10.19
N ILE A 79 4.45 -14.26 -9.86
CA ILE A 79 4.94 -15.64 -9.77
C ILE A 79 6.01 -15.75 -8.68
N SER A 80 5.97 -16.81 -7.86
CA SER A 80 7.04 -17.03 -6.88
C SER A 80 8.33 -17.48 -7.55
N ILE A 81 9.47 -17.13 -6.96
CA ILE A 81 10.77 -17.65 -7.41
C ILE A 81 10.81 -19.17 -7.23
N GLY A 82 10.17 -19.70 -6.18
CA GLY A 82 10.01 -21.15 -6.00
C GLY A 82 9.36 -21.83 -7.20
N ARG A 83 8.24 -21.27 -7.69
CA ARG A 83 7.55 -21.79 -8.87
C ARG A 83 8.41 -21.68 -10.13
N LEU A 84 9.08 -20.54 -10.32
CA LEU A 84 9.92 -20.28 -11.48
C LEU A 84 11.11 -21.25 -11.58
N LEU A 85 11.65 -21.66 -10.43
CA LEU A 85 12.78 -22.58 -10.31
C LEU A 85 12.37 -24.05 -10.08
N ASN A 86 11.09 -24.39 -10.29
CA ASN A 86 10.52 -25.72 -10.07
C ASN A 86 10.82 -26.31 -8.67
N GLN A 87 10.72 -25.47 -7.64
CA GLN A 87 10.88 -25.85 -6.24
C GLN A 87 9.52 -25.97 -5.54
N ASP A 88 9.42 -26.92 -4.60
CA ASP A 88 8.22 -27.11 -3.77
C ASP A 88 8.18 -26.18 -2.54
N THR A 89 9.24 -25.37 -2.35
CA THR A 89 9.36 -24.36 -1.28
C THR A 89 9.20 -22.96 -1.84
N GLY A 90 8.83 -22.00 -0.98
CA GLY A 90 8.69 -20.60 -1.37
C GLY A 90 7.54 -20.30 -2.32
N LEU A 91 6.51 -21.15 -2.36
CA LEU A 91 5.33 -21.01 -3.21
C LEU A 91 4.28 -20.09 -2.57
N MET A 92 3.51 -19.36 -3.39
CA MET A 92 2.33 -18.64 -2.95
C MET A 92 1.14 -19.60 -2.74
N LYS A 93 0.18 -19.23 -1.88
CA LYS A 93 -1.07 -19.99 -1.66
C LYS A 93 -1.82 -20.27 -2.96
N THR A 94 -1.94 -19.27 -3.83
CA THR A 94 -2.62 -19.40 -5.14
C THR A 94 -1.95 -20.44 -6.04
N GLU A 95 -0.63 -20.53 -6.00
CA GLU A 95 0.14 -21.49 -6.81
C GLU A 95 -0.03 -22.93 -6.31
N LEU A 96 -0.18 -23.12 -4.99
CA LEU A 96 -0.52 -24.43 -4.42
C LEU A 96 -1.94 -24.87 -4.79
N GLU A 97 -2.90 -23.95 -4.73
CA GLU A 97 -4.30 -24.20 -5.08
C GLU A 97 -4.44 -24.54 -6.57
N ASN A 98 -3.67 -23.85 -7.43
CA ASN A 98 -3.65 -24.04 -8.87
C ASN A 98 -2.70 -25.14 -9.37
N SER A 99 -1.99 -25.82 -8.46
CA SER A 99 -0.99 -26.86 -8.77
C SER A 99 -1.51 -28.03 -9.64
N LYS A 100 -2.83 -28.27 -9.65
CA LYS A 100 -3.46 -29.29 -10.50
C LYS A 100 -3.64 -28.87 -11.97
N SER A 101 -3.60 -27.57 -12.26
CA SER A 101 -3.89 -27.00 -13.60
C SER A 101 -2.62 -26.68 -14.39
N TYR A 102 -1.53 -26.33 -13.70
CA TYR A 102 -0.25 -26.04 -14.31
C TYR A 102 0.70 -27.21 -14.13
N VAL A 103 0.55 -28.18 -15.03
CA VAL A 103 1.67 -29.05 -15.38
C VAL A 103 2.53 -28.22 -16.32
N VAL A 104 3.58 -27.58 -15.82
CA VAL A 104 4.74 -27.32 -16.69
C VAL A 104 5.05 -28.71 -17.23
N SER A 105 4.76 -28.93 -18.51
CA SER A 105 5.29 -30.08 -19.21
C SER A 105 6.76 -30.17 -18.77
N LYS A 106 7.25 -31.35 -18.36
CA LYS A 106 8.66 -31.55 -18.02
C LYS A 106 9.64 -31.23 -19.18
N THR A 107 9.19 -30.52 -20.22
CA THR A 107 10.01 -29.69 -21.10
C THR A 107 10.97 -28.82 -20.31
N ALA A 108 12.19 -28.70 -20.84
CA ALA A 108 13.28 -27.94 -20.26
C ALA A 108 12.80 -26.52 -19.90
N ASN A 109 12.84 -26.18 -18.62
CA ASN A 109 12.63 -24.82 -18.14
C ASN A 109 13.92 -24.03 -18.43
N PRO A 110 13.91 -23.11 -19.42
CA PRO A 110 15.13 -22.44 -19.86
C PRO A 110 15.69 -21.46 -18.81
N ILE A 111 14.85 -21.00 -17.88
CA ILE A 111 15.25 -20.13 -16.78
C ILE A 111 16.13 -20.89 -15.77
N ILE A 112 15.80 -22.15 -15.46
CA ILE A 112 16.63 -22.97 -14.54
C ILE A 112 18.02 -23.20 -15.13
N GLU A 113 18.12 -23.49 -16.43
CA GLU A 113 19.41 -23.67 -17.09
C GLU A 113 20.23 -22.37 -17.09
N ALA A 114 19.61 -21.24 -17.47
CA ALA A 114 20.26 -19.94 -17.43
C ALA A 114 20.69 -19.54 -16.01
N PHE A 115 19.86 -19.80 -15.00
CA PHE A 115 20.16 -19.55 -13.60
C PHE A 115 21.40 -20.33 -13.12
N LYS A 116 21.45 -21.64 -13.40
CA LYS A 116 22.60 -22.47 -13.07
C LYS A 116 23.87 -21.99 -13.75
N ASN A 117 23.79 -21.67 -15.04
CA ASN A 117 24.95 -21.24 -15.82
C ASN A 117 25.50 -19.89 -15.33
N GLU A 118 24.62 -18.93 -15.01
CA GLU A 118 25.03 -17.63 -14.49
C GLU A 118 25.68 -17.76 -13.12
N LEU A 119 25.07 -18.48 -12.17
CA LEU A 119 25.68 -18.67 -10.85
C LEU A 119 26.97 -19.48 -10.91
N ALA A 120 27.05 -20.53 -11.72
CA ALA A 120 28.27 -21.32 -11.85
C ALA A 120 29.45 -20.49 -12.40
N SER A 121 29.17 -19.51 -13.27
CA SER A 121 30.21 -18.71 -13.93
C SER A 121 30.54 -17.42 -13.17
N ASN A 122 29.57 -16.87 -12.42
CA ASN A 122 29.61 -15.50 -11.95
C ASN A 122 29.24 -15.34 -10.46
N LEU A 123 29.17 -16.39 -9.64
CA LEU A 123 28.76 -16.27 -8.22
C LEU A 123 29.49 -15.15 -7.44
N GLU A 124 30.75 -14.89 -7.77
CA GLU A 124 31.58 -13.87 -7.12
C GLU A 124 31.05 -12.43 -7.25
N ILE A 125 30.22 -12.14 -8.26
CA ILE A 125 29.60 -10.81 -8.43
C ILE A 125 28.33 -10.64 -7.58
N TYR A 126 27.91 -11.70 -6.89
CA TYR A 126 26.71 -11.73 -6.05
C TYR A 126 27.09 -12.06 -4.58
N PRO A 127 27.78 -11.16 -3.88
CA PRO A 127 28.28 -11.44 -2.53
C PRO A 127 27.19 -11.75 -1.50
N ALA A 128 26.03 -11.09 -1.53
CA ALA A 128 24.92 -11.35 -0.62
C ALA A 128 24.27 -12.72 -0.91
N LEU A 129 24.05 -13.06 -2.18
CA LEU A 129 23.58 -14.39 -2.58
C LEU A 129 24.58 -15.47 -2.17
N ARG A 130 25.87 -15.26 -2.45
CA ARG A 130 26.96 -16.16 -2.06
C ARG A 130 26.94 -16.39 -0.54
N GLN A 131 26.91 -15.33 0.25
CA GLN A 131 26.87 -15.43 1.71
C GLN A 131 25.63 -16.21 2.18
N LYS A 132 24.47 -15.96 1.59
CA LYS A 132 23.23 -16.67 1.91
C LYS A 132 23.31 -18.16 1.58
N PHE A 133 24.01 -18.51 0.50
CA PHE A 133 24.19 -19.88 0.06
C PHE A 133 25.24 -20.63 0.91
N GLU A 134 26.33 -19.96 1.28
CA GLU A 134 27.42 -20.54 2.09
C GLU A 134 27.04 -20.69 3.58
N SER A 135 26.36 -19.69 4.16
CA SER A 135 25.92 -19.70 5.58
C SER A 135 24.99 -20.86 5.91
N ASN A 136 24.25 -21.36 4.92
CA ASN A 136 23.31 -22.46 5.10
C ASN A 136 23.96 -23.85 4.96
N ASN A 137 25.19 -24.01 4.45
CA ASN A 137 25.73 -25.35 4.15
C ASN A 137 27.24 -25.59 4.32
N GLY A 138 28.06 -24.57 4.58
CA GLY A 138 29.51 -24.70 4.44
C GLY A 138 29.90 -25.05 3.00
N ASP A 139 31.15 -24.75 2.62
CA ASP A 139 31.70 -24.75 1.25
C ASP A 139 31.04 -25.76 0.26
N VAL A 140 29.96 -25.32 -0.40
CA VAL A 140 29.10 -26.14 -1.28
C VAL A 140 29.81 -26.41 -2.61
N LEU A 141 30.74 -25.52 -3.00
CA LEU A 141 31.51 -25.60 -4.23
C LEU A 141 32.46 -26.81 -4.28
N ALA A 142 32.72 -27.47 -3.15
CA ALA A 142 33.63 -28.61 -3.05
C ALA A 142 32.94 -29.99 -2.95
N LYS A 143 31.60 -30.07 -2.88
CA LYS A 143 30.89 -31.35 -2.67
C LYS A 143 30.45 -31.97 -4.00
N SER A 144 30.87 -33.21 -4.24
CA SER A 144 30.54 -34.01 -5.44
C SER A 144 29.07 -34.49 -5.50
N SER A 145 28.31 -34.32 -4.41
CA SER A 145 26.87 -34.60 -4.37
C SER A 145 26.18 -33.51 -3.54
N ILE A 146 25.52 -32.57 -4.20
CA ILE A 146 24.67 -31.56 -3.57
C ILE A 146 23.32 -32.22 -3.28
N GLN A 147 22.89 -32.23 -2.01
CA GLN A 147 21.54 -32.70 -1.68
C GLN A 147 20.51 -31.77 -2.32
N PRO A 148 19.29 -32.23 -2.68
CA PRO A 148 18.30 -31.38 -3.36
C PRO A 148 17.97 -30.08 -2.60
N ASN A 149 17.96 -30.13 -1.26
CA ASN A 149 17.74 -28.98 -0.36
C ASN A 149 18.98 -28.09 -0.15
N GLU A 150 20.11 -28.44 -0.76
CA GLU A 150 21.36 -27.67 -0.72
C GLU A 150 21.66 -26.98 -2.07
N SER A 151 20.79 -27.14 -3.07
CA SER A 151 20.91 -26.47 -4.37
C SER A 151 20.65 -24.97 -4.28
N PHE A 152 21.30 -24.18 -5.15
CA PHE A 152 21.10 -22.73 -5.22
C PHE A 152 19.63 -22.36 -5.47
N GLU A 153 18.93 -23.16 -6.29
CA GLU A 153 17.52 -22.99 -6.59
C GLU A 153 16.66 -23.15 -5.34
N TYR A 154 16.90 -24.20 -4.56
CA TYR A 154 16.18 -24.43 -3.31
C TYR A 154 16.45 -23.31 -2.30
N GLN A 155 17.72 -22.90 -2.16
CA GLN A 155 18.11 -21.86 -1.21
C GLN A 155 17.47 -20.51 -1.57
N LEU A 156 17.47 -20.12 -2.85
CA LEU A 156 16.82 -18.89 -3.29
C LEU A 156 15.29 -18.98 -3.18
N ALA A 157 14.70 -20.10 -3.59
CA ALA A 157 13.26 -20.33 -3.44
C ALA A 157 12.81 -20.21 -1.97
N SER A 158 13.61 -20.73 -1.03
CA SER A 158 13.29 -20.69 0.41
C SER A 158 13.25 -19.27 1.00
N GLN A 159 13.72 -18.24 0.27
CA GLN A 159 13.65 -16.84 0.71
C GLN A 159 12.23 -16.26 0.61
N ASN A 160 11.25 -16.99 0.06
CA ASN A 160 9.86 -16.52 -0.12
C ASN A 160 9.79 -15.21 -0.91
N LEU A 161 10.54 -15.15 -2.01
CA LEU A 161 10.54 -14.02 -2.94
C LEU A 161 9.63 -14.32 -4.14
N MET A 162 9.13 -13.27 -4.76
CA MET A 162 8.36 -13.33 -6.00
C MET A 162 8.80 -12.27 -6.99
N LEU A 163 8.53 -12.55 -8.27
CA LEU A 163 8.58 -11.55 -9.32
C LEU A 163 7.17 -10.98 -9.50
N PHE A 164 7.05 -9.66 -9.36
CA PHE A 164 5.82 -8.91 -9.54
C PHE A 164 5.91 -8.02 -10.79
N TYR A 165 4.84 -7.96 -11.57
CA TYR A 165 4.74 -7.17 -12.80
C TYR A 165 3.55 -6.21 -12.70
N PRO A 166 3.74 -5.03 -12.05
CA PRO A 166 2.66 -4.07 -11.79
C PRO A 166 2.10 -3.37 -13.03
N TYR A 167 2.80 -3.46 -14.17
CA TYR A 167 2.48 -2.75 -15.40
C TYR A 167 1.03 -2.97 -15.81
N ASP A 168 0.37 -1.87 -16.14
CA ASP A 168 -0.98 -1.89 -16.68
C ASP A 168 -1.00 -1.26 -18.07
N PRO A 169 -1.35 -2.03 -19.11
CA PRO A 169 -1.37 -1.51 -20.48
C PRO A 169 -2.38 -0.37 -20.67
N GLU A 170 -3.37 -0.20 -19.79
CA GLU A 170 -4.27 0.97 -19.84
C GLU A 170 -3.54 2.30 -19.61
N TYR A 171 -2.35 2.27 -19.00
CA TYR A 171 -1.55 3.44 -18.67
C TYR A 171 -0.19 3.45 -19.40
N ALA A 172 -0.10 2.71 -20.52
CA ALA A 172 1.11 2.62 -21.34
C ALA A 172 1.55 4.00 -21.84
N ASN A 173 2.86 4.27 -21.78
CA ASN A 173 3.46 5.35 -22.57
C ASN A 173 3.82 4.79 -23.95
N ASP A 174 3.20 5.33 -25.01
CA ASP A 174 3.35 4.88 -26.42
C ASP A 174 4.78 5.04 -27.00
N ASP A 175 5.70 5.70 -26.29
CA ASP A 175 7.01 6.11 -26.81
C ASP A 175 8.19 5.17 -26.47
N ARG A 176 7.98 4.01 -25.83
CA ARG A 176 9.08 3.07 -25.49
C ARG A 176 9.17 1.86 -26.41
N SER A 177 10.38 1.50 -26.80
CA SER A 177 10.64 0.30 -27.60
C SER A 177 10.37 -0.97 -26.80
N VAL A 178 9.65 -1.91 -27.41
CA VAL A 178 9.23 -3.22 -26.87
C VAL A 178 10.40 -4.16 -26.49
N ASN A 179 11.65 -3.72 -26.66
CA ASN A 179 12.83 -4.58 -26.60
C ASN A 179 13.69 -4.44 -25.33
N GLU A 180 13.38 -3.52 -24.42
CA GLU A 180 14.19 -3.30 -23.20
C GLU A 180 13.55 -4.02 -22.01
N PHE A 181 14.32 -4.88 -21.33
CA PHE A 181 13.87 -5.55 -20.11
C PHE A 181 14.24 -4.70 -18.89
N MET A 182 13.24 -4.27 -18.12
CA MET A 182 13.46 -3.45 -16.92
C MET A 182 13.10 -4.25 -15.67
N ILE A 183 13.97 -4.17 -14.65
CA ILE A 183 13.75 -4.82 -13.37
C ILE A 183 14.16 -3.94 -12.21
N SER A 184 13.51 -4.11 -11.07
CA SER A 184 13.82 -3.44 -9.81
C SER A 184 13.59 -4.40 -8.64
N TYR A 185 13.72 -3.89 -7.43
CA TYR A 185 13.54 -4.62 -6.18
C TYR A 185 12.75 -3.78 -5.16
N ALA A 186 12.15 -4.43 -4.16
CA ALA A 186 11.53 -3.73 -3.04
C ALA A 186 12.59 -3.09 -2.13
N THR A 187 12.32 -1.88 -1.63
CA THR A 187 13.27 -1.17 -0.75
C THR A 187 13.24 -1.65 0.69
N LEU A 188 12.21 -2.38 1.16
CA LEU A 188 12.05 -2.87 2.55
C LEU A 188 12.01 -1.81 3.67
N ASP A 189 12.45 -0.58 3.42
CA ASP A 189 12.58 0.54 4.37
C ASP A 189 11.42 1.56 4.27
N ASP A 190 10.32 1.16 3.63
CA ASP A 190 9.17 2.02 3.29
C ASP A 190 9.45 3.15 2.31
N SER A 191 10.65 3.22 1.72
CA SER A 191 10.92 4.20 0.68
C SER A 191 9.90 4.02 -0.45
N PRO A 192 9.19 5.09 -0.85
CA PRO A 192 8.27 5.02 -1.96
C PRO A 192 9.00 5.08 -3.32
N ARG A 193 10.34 5.19 -3.30
CA ARG A 193 11.18 5.41 -4.47
C ARG A 193 12.38 4.46 -4.47
N ASN A 194 12.73 3.93 -5.63
CA ASN A 194 13.89 3.06 -5.83
C ASN A 194 14.52 3.25 -7.21
N GLU A 195 15.64 2.57 -7.45
CA GLU A 195 16.26 2.46 -8.77
C GLU A 195 15.61 1.40 -9.67
N ILE A 196 15.65 1.60 -10.98
CA ILE A 196 15.28 0.63 -12.02
C ILE A 196 16.53 0.28 -12.81
N MET A 197 16.74 -1.00 -13.08
CA MET A 197 17.85 -1.50 -13.89
C MET A 197 17.34 -1.93 -15.26
N GLU A 198 17.94 -1.42 -16.32
CA GLU A 198 17.66 -1.78 -17.71
C GLU A 198 18.67 -2.82 -18.19
N PHE A 199 18.17 -3.84 -18.90
CA PHE A 199 18.97 -4.92 -19.45
C PHE A 199 18.70 -5.11 -20.95
N ASP A 200 19.77 -5.34 -21.69
CA ASP A 200 19.76 -5.79 -23.08
C ASP A 200 20.60 -7.06 -23.20
N ASN A 201 19.95 -8.16 -23.61
CA ASN A 201 20.56 -9.46 -23.88
C ASN A 201 21.59 -9.93 -22.83
N GLY A 202 21.22 -9.87 -21.56
CA GLY A 202 22.05 -10.30 -20.43
C GLY A 202 23.00 -9.23 -19.87
N THR A 203 23.07 -8.05 -20.47
CA THR A 203 23.95 -6.95 -20.03
C THR A 203 23.11 -5.82 -19.43
N GLN A 204 23.47 -5.38 -18.22
CA GLN A 204 22.88 -4.17 -17.64
C GLN A 204 23.39 -2.96 -18.41
N THR A 205 22.48 -2.21 -19.03
CA THR A 205 22.81 -1.06 -19.88
C THR A 205 22.69 0.26 -19.13
N ARG A 206 21.77 0.34 -18.16
CA ARG A 206 21.46 1.58 -17.45
C ARG A 206 20.85 1.32 -16.08
N VAL A 207 21.07 2.26 -15.15
CA VAL A 207 20.31 2.41 -13.90
C VAL A 207 19.55 3.72 -13.96
N ILE A 208 18.26 3.70 -13.65
CA ILE A 208 17.40 4.89 -13.53
C ILE A 208 17.07 5.06 -12.05
N ALA A 209 17.70 6.03 -11.41
CA ALA A 209 17.48 6.29 -9.99
C ALA A 209 16.12 6.98 -9.72
N ASP A 210 15.69 6.91 -8.46
CA ASP A 210 14.61 7.73 -7.89
C ASP A 210 13.26 7.61 -8.64
N GLN A 211 12.83 6.39 -8.96
CA GLN A 211 11.53 6.11 -9.57
C GLN A 211 10.51 5.69 -8.52
N ASP A 212 9.24 6.04 -8.71
CA ASP A 212 8.15 5.70 -7.79
C ASP A 212 7.20 4.63 -8.34
N ASN A 213 6.19 4.32 -7.54
CA ASN A 213 5.13 3.39 -7.90
C ASN A 213 4.34 3.82 -9.15
N ASP A 214 4.22 5.12 -9.45
CA ASP A 214 3.53 5.59 -10.66
C ASP A 214 4.34 5.23 -11.91
N PHE A 215 5.67 5.24 -11.84
CA PHE A 215 6.53 4.76 -12.92
C PHE A 215 6.32 3.26 -13.17
N LEU A 216 6.29 2.45 -12.12
CA LEU A 216 6.05 1.01 -12.22
C LEU A 216 4.71 0.66 -12.86
N ASP A 217 3.67 1.45 -12.59
CA ASP A 217 2.33 1.22 -13.14
C ASP A 217 2.24 1.52 -14.65
N ARG A 218 3.13 2.37 -15.17
CA ARG A 218 3.10 2.88 -16.56
C ARG A 218 4.17 2.31 -17.48
N ASN A 219 5.12 1.54 -16.93
CA ASN A 219 6.24 0.99 -17.66
C ASN A 219 6.39 -0.50 -17.38
N GLN A 220 6.90 -1.25 -18.35
CA GLN A 220 7.10 -2.70 -18.27
C GLN A 220 8.28 -3.03 -17.37
N VAL A 221 8.07 -2.94 -16.05
CA VAL A 221 9.09 -3.17 -15.04
C VAL A 221 8.70 -4.36 -14.20
N TYR A 222 9.58 -5.35 -14.11
CA TYR A 222 9.46 -6.43 -13.14
C TYR A 222 10.07 -6.00 -11.80
N VAL A 223 9.53 -6.48 -10.69
CA VAL A 223 10.04 -6.14 -9.36
C VAL A 223 10.23 -7.41 -8.54
N ILE A 224 11.44 -7.62 -8.01
CA ILE A 224 11.69 -8.65 -7.02
C ILE A 224 11.22 -8.15 -5.65
N VAL A 225 10.25 -8.84 -5.07
CA VAL A 225 9.66 -8.46 -3.79
C VAL A 225 9.47 -9.69 -2.90
N PRO A 226 9.49 -9.54 -1.56
CA PRO A 226 9.04 -10.59 -0.66
C PRO A 226 7.56 -10.94 -0.93
N ILE A 227 7.22 -12.22 -0.86
CA ILE A 227 5.83 -12.66 -0.85
C ILE A 227 5.15 -12.10 0.41
N ASP A 228 3.94 -11.57 0.25
CA ASP A 228 3.16 -11.11 1.39
C ASP A 228 2.95 -12.27 2.39
N ASP A 229 3.22 -12.06 3.69
CA ASP A 229 2.99 -13.06 4.74
C ASP A 229 1.60 -13.70 4.66
N CYS A 230 0.61 -12.91 4.27
CA CYS A 230 -0.76 -13.37 4.10
C CYS A 230 -0.93 -14.39 2.96
N ASP A 231 -0.03 -14.40 1.99
CA ASP A 231 -0.04 -15.24 0.80
C ASP A 231 0.96 -16.40 0.89
N ILE A 232 1.73 -16.49 1.98
CA ILE A 232 2.62 -17.64 2.26
C ILE A 232 1.82 -18.78 2.92
N PRO A 233 1.87 -20.01 2.37
CA PRO A 233 1.21 -21.19 2.93
C PRO A 233 1.59 -21.44 4.40
N GLY A 234 0.61 -21.76 5.24
CA GLY A 234 0.81 -22.03 6.66
C GLY A 234 1.01 -20.80 7.56
N ARG A 235 1.17 -19.59 7.02
CA ARG A 235 1.21 -18.34 7.81
C ARG A 235 -0.19 -17.80 8.10
N ILE A 236 -0.36 -17.25 9.30
CA ILE A 236 -1.61 -16.60 9.74
C ILE A 236 -1.67 -15.20 9.14
N CYS A 237 -2.73 -14.93 8.36
CA CYS A 237 -3.00 -13.58 7.87
C CYS A 237 -3.89 -12.83 8.88
N THR A 238 -3.39 -11.71 9.39
CA THR A 238 -4.12 -10.87 10.37
C THR A 238 -4.90 -9.73 9.72
N SER A 239 -4.70 -9.48 8.42
CA SER A 239 -5.43 -8.46 7.66
C SER A 239 -6.56 -9.09 6.84
N THR A 240 -7.66 -8.35 6.68
CA THR A 240 -8.76 -8.78 5.79
C THR A 240 -8.44 -8.35 4.37
N LEU A 241 -8.34 -9.30 3.42
CA LEU A 241 -8.33 -8.97 1.99
C LEU A 241 -9.68 -8.37 1.63
N LEU A 242 -9.67 -7.16 1.09
CA LEU A 242 -10.86 -6.54 0.56
C LEU A 242 -10.84 -6.61 -0.96
N GLU A 243 -11.95 -7.05 -1.53
CA GLU A 243 -12.14 -7.15 -2.97
C GLU A 243 -13.08 -6.04 -3.43
N ALA A 244 -12.80 -5.49 -4.62
CA ALA A 244 -13.71 -4.55 -5.25
C ALA A 244 -15.07 -5.20 -5.52
N ASN A 245 -16.14 -4.41 -5.36
CA ASN A 245 -17.48 -4.91 -5.64
C ASN A 245 -17.66 -5.10 -7.16
N ILE A 246 -18.18 -6.26 -7.58
CA ILE A 246 -18.34 -6.67 -8.99
C ILE A 246 -19.31 -5.72 -9.76
N TYR A 247 -20.08 -4.91 -9.04
CA TYR A 247 -21.12 -4.03 -9.61
C TYR A 247 -20.68 -2.58 -9.88
N ASP A 248 -19.42 -2.20 -9.66
CA ASP A 248 -18.92 -0.83 -9.94
C ASP A 248 -18.63 -0.55 -11.43
N ASN A 249 -19.14 -1.39 -12.35
CA ASN A 249 -19.01 -1.27 -13.81
C ASN A 249 -19.93 -0.19 -14.42
N GLY A 250 -20.05 0.98 -13.80
CA GLY A 250 -20.58 2.19 -14.45
C GLY A 250 -22.08 2.19 -14.81
N LEU A 251 -22.89 1.24 -14.31
CA LEU A 251 -24.35 1.32 -14.44
C LEU A 251 -24.97 1.95 -13.18
N PRO A 252 -25.66 3.09 -13.29
CA PRO A 252 -26.37 3.65 -12.15
C PRO A 252 -27.54 2.74 -11.77
N GLY A 253 -27.49 2.17 -10.58
CA GLY A 253 -28.70 1.80 -9.86
C GLY A 253 -29.11 0.33 -9.82
N VAL A 254 -28.19 -0.64 -9.85
CA VAL A 254 -28.55 -2.04 -9.56
C VAL A 254 -27.45 -2.72 -8.71
N ASP A 255 -27.52 -2.51 -7.39
CA ASP A 255 -26.83 -3.35 -6.39
C ASP A 255 -27.82 -4.48 -6.00
N ILE A 256 -27.73 -5.65 -6.64
CA ILE A 256 -28.47 -6.85 -6.21
C ILE A 256 -27.53 -7.69 -5.34
N ASN A 257 -27.79 -7.69 -4.03
CA ASN A 257 -27.25 -8.73 -3.16
C ASN A 257 -27.92 -10.05 -3.57
N PRO A 258 -27.21 -11.15 -3.90
CA PRO A 258 -27.84 -12.40 -4.36
C PRO A 258 -28.85 -12.99 -3.36
N ASN A 259 -28.77 -12.55 -2.09
CA ASN A 259 -29.55 -13.13 -1.01
C ASN A 259 -30.51 -12.15 -0.33
N GLY A 260 -30.64 -10.89 -0.78
CA GLY A 260 -31.63 -9.93 -0.27
C GLY A 260 -31.65 -9.73 1.26
N ARG A 261 -30.60 -10.14 1.97
CA ARG A 261 -30.55 -10.16 3.43
C ARG A 261 -29.72 -8.99 3.91
N LEU A 262 -30.38 -8.11 4.67
CA LEU A 262 -29.73 -7.09 5.48
C LEU A 262 -29.01 -7.83 6.62
N ASP A 263 -27.70 -8.03 6.49
CA ASP A 263 -26.90 -8.57 7.59
C ASP A 263 -26.76 -7.50 8.67
N ILE A 264 -27.70 -7.53 9.63
CA ILE A 264 -27.60 -6.80 10.89
C ILE A 264 -26.53 -7.50 11.71
N PHE A 265 -25.28 -7.04 11.60
CA PHE A 265 -24.21 -7.49 12.49
C PHE A 265 -24.43 -6.90 13.89
N ALA A 266 -25.05 -7.70 14.76
CA ALA A 266 -25.02 -7.47 16.19
C ALA A 266 -23.67 -7.94 16.73
N SER A 267 -22.72 -7.02 16.96
CA SER A 267 -21.69 -7.29 17.97
C SER A 267 -22.37 -7.12 19.34
N THR A 268 -22.71 -8.23 20.00
CA THR A 268 -23.40 -8.23 21.30
C THR A 268 -22.48 -7.97 22.49
N ASP A 269 -21.21 -7.61 22.28
CA ASP A 269 -20.28 -7.36 23.38
C ASP A 269 -20.45 -5.93 23.91
N GLY A 270 -21.31 -5.82 24.94
CA GLY A 270 -21.40 -4.70 25.88
C GLY A 270 -22.59 -3.75 25.73
N LEU A 271 -23.54 -4.03 24.84
CA LEU A 271 -24.73 -3.17 24.69
C LEU A 271 -25.83 -3.54 25.70
N PRO A 272 -26.56 -2.56 26.27
CA PRO A 272 -27.80 -2.83 27.00
C PRO A 272 -28.76 -3.65 26.13
N THR A 273 -29.46 -4.59 26.75
CA THR A 273 -30.48 -5.41 26.09
C THR A 273 -31.46 -4.51 25.35
N PRO A 274 -31.69 -4.69 24.03
CA PRO A 274 -32.57 -3.80 23.29
C PRO A 274 -34.00 -3.89 23.85
N ILE A 275 -34.49 -2.77 24.40
CA ILE A 275 -35.93 -2.55 24.53
C ILE A 275 -36.43 -2.44 23.10
N ASN A 276 -37.24 -3.42 22.64
CA ASN A 276 -38.10 -3.58 21.45
C ASN A 276 -38.23 -2.51 20.32
N SER A 277 -37.34 -1.53 20.19
CA SER A 277 -37.39 -0.44 19.22
C SER A 277 -36.64 -0.84 17.95
N PRO A 278 -37.26 -0.73 16.77
CA PRO A 278 -36.60 -1.01 15.50
C PRO A 278 -35.45 -0.01 15.25
N LYS A 279 -34.33 -0.50 14.71
CA LYS A 279 -33.26 0.37 14.22
C LYS A 279 -33.72 1.11 12.96
N ILE A 280 -33.80 2.44 13.03
CA ILE A 280 -34.23 3.29 11.94
C ILE A 280 -33.00 3.74 11.14
N PRO A 281 -32.90 3.45 9.83
CA PRO A 281 -31.79 3.93 9.02
C PRO A 281 -31.87 5.45 8.84
N LEU A 282 -30.73 6.12 9.05
CA LEU A 282 -30.58 7.55 8.86
C LEU A 282 -30.29 7.83 7.38
N VAL A 283 -31.34 8.04 6.60
CA VAL A 283 -31.29 8.29 5.14
C VAL A 283 -31.48 9.76 4.76
N ASN A 284 -31.59 10.64 5.75
CA ASN A 284 -31.69 12.09 5.62
C ASN A 284 -30.57 12.78 6.41
N ASN A 285 -30.46 14.10 6.27
CA ASN A 285 -29.65 14.92 7.16
C ASN A 285 -30.47 15.28 8.40
N TYR A 286 -29.85 15.19 9.57
CA TYR A 286 -30.51 15.45 10.85
C TYR A 286 -29.75 16.50 11.63
N ASN A 287 -30.46 17.20 12.51
CA ASN A 287 -29.80 17.97 13.55
C ASN A 287 -29.43 17.02 14.69
N HIS A 288 -28.16 16.98 15.07
CA HIS A 288 -27.67 16.05 16.08
C HIS A 288 -28.34 16.22 17.47
N ALA A 289 -28.92 17.39 17.74
CA ALA A 289 -29.64 17.70 18.97
C ALA A 289 -31.07 17.13 18.99
N ASP A 290 -31.56 16.60 17.86
CA ASP A 290 -32.88 15.97 17.78
C ASP A 290 -32.89 14.55 18.40
N PHE A 291 -31.71 14.01 18.71
CA PHE A 291 -31.55 12.70 19.33
C PHE A 291 -31.40 12.82 20.85
N HIS A 292 -32.10 12.00 21.61
CA HIS A 292 -32.00 12.01 23.07
C HIS A 292 -30.69 11.38 23.53
N GLU A 293 -30.15 11.79 24.68
CA GLU A 293 -28.87 11.29 25.21
C GLU A 293 -28.92 9.79 25.56
N ALA A 294 -30.11 9.28 25.89
CA ALA A 294 -30.33 7.88 26.19
C ALA A 294 -30.47 6.99 24.94
N ASP A 295 -30.58 7.57 23.75
CA ASP A 295 -30.81 6.81 22.53
C ASP A 295 -29.49 6.42 21.85
N ILE A 296 -29.51 5.30 21.12
CA ILE A 296 -28.33 4.78 20.46
C ILE A 296 -28.25 5.32 19.04
N THR A 297 -27.06 5.82 18.67
CA THR A 297 -26.74 6.13 17.27
C THR A 297 -25.53 5.34 16.80
N TYR A 298 -25.76 4.47 15.82
CA TYR A 298 -24.78 3.55 15.28
C TYR A 298 -24.31 4.04 13.90
N PHE A 299 -23.00 4.07 13.66
CA PHE A 299 -22.39 4.49 12.39
C PHE A 299 -21.42 3.43 11.86
N ASN A 300 -21.61 3.09 10.58
CA ASN A 300 -20.78 2.14 9.84
C ASN A 300 -20.09 2.82 8.66
N ILE A 301 -18.86 2.40 8.36
CA ILE A 301 -18.18 2.67 7.11
C ILE A 301 -18.43 1.46 6.18
N PRO A 302 -19.37 1.54 5.23
CA PRO A 302 -19.65 0.43 4.33
C PRO A 302 -18.54 0.19 3.30
N ARG A 303 -18.05 1.27 2.68
CA ARG A 303 -17.06 1.22 1.61
C ARG A 303 -15.99 2.29 1.78
N ILE A 304 -14.81 1.98 1.29
CA ILE A 304 -13.69 2.91 1.16
C ILE A 304 -13.18 2.92 -0.29
N LYS A 305 -12.52 4.01 -0.66
CA LYS A 305 -11.78 4.12 -1.92
C LYS A 305 -10.42 4.76 -1.63
N VAL A 306 -9.34 4.09 -2.00
CA VAL A 306 -7.98 4.61 -1.84
C VAL A 306 -7.56 5.29 -3.13
N ASN A 307 -7.26 6.59 -3.08
CA ASN A 307 -6.94 7.38 -4.26
C ASN A 307 -5.42 7.43 -4.51
N GLY A 308 -4.85 6.29 -4.90
CA GLY A 308 -3.44 6.17 -5.33
C GLY A 308 -2.57 5.29 -4.44
N THR A 309 -1.37 4.98 -4.93
CA THR A 309 -0.41 4.04 -4.35
C THR A 309 0.66 4.71 -3.48
N GLY A 310 0.56 6.02 -3.23
CA GLY A 310 1.58 6.78 -2.48
C GLY A 310 1.75 6.41 -1.01
N TRP A 311 0.88 5.57 -0.44
CA TRP A 311 1.04 5.01 0.91
C TRP A 311 1.54 3.56 0.92
N MET A 312 1.88 3.02 -0.25
CA MET A 312 2.45 1.70 -0.47
C MET A 312 3.97 1.82 -0.60
N GLY A 313 4.72 0.85 -0.08
CA GLY A 313 6.15 0.75 -0.35
C GLY A 313 6.41 0.57 -1.85
N PHE A 314 7.61 0.91 -2.30
CA PHE A 314 8.00 0.68 -3.69
C PHE A 314 7.87 -0.80 -4.07
N GLY A 315 7.17 -1.10 -5.17
CA GLY A 315 6.93 -2.47 -5.60
C GLY A 315 5.85 -3.24 -4.83
N GLY A 316 5.14 -2.60 -3.89
CA GLY A 316 4.12 -3.30 -3.10
C GLY A 316 2.98 -3.88 -3.96
N THR A 317 2.53 -5.08 -3.63
CA THR A 317 1.40 -5.76 -4.29
C THR A 317 0.04 -5.40 -3.70
N HIS A 318 0.02 -5.00 -2.43
CA HIS A 318 -1.18 -4.63 -1.71
C HIS A 318 -0.97 -3.34 -0.91
N GLN A 319 -2.00 -2.48 -0.90
CA GLN A 319 -2.08 -1.40 0.07
C GLN A 319 -2.65 -1.96 1.37
N LYS A 320 -1.83 -2.01 2.41
CA LYS A 320 -2.25 -2.44 3.74
C LYS A 320 -2.53 -1.24 4.61
N LEU A 321 -3.72 -1.17 5.20
CA LEU A 321 -4.14 -0.05 6.04
C LEU A 321 -4.72 -0.54 7.36
N LYS A 322 -4.47 0.20 8.43
CA LYS A 322 -5.19 0.06 9.69
C LYS A 322 -5.96 1.32 10.00
N PHE A 323 -7.22 1.16 10.36
CA PHE A 323 -8.13 2.23 10.72
C PHE A 323 -8.39 2.22 12.22
N PHE A 324 -8.26 3.38 12.84
CA PHE A 324 -8.58 3.58 14.25
C PHE A 324 -9.57 4.73 14.44
N ARG A 325 -10.51 4.55 15.36
CA ARG A 325 -11.33 5.61 15.94
C ARG A 325 -10.59 6.19 17.14
N GLY A 326 -10.55 7.52 17.25
CA GLY A 326 -10.14 8.23 18.46
C GLY A 326 -11.30 9.01 19.07
N THR A 327 -11.43 8.99 20.39
CA THR A 327 -12.49 9.63 21.18
C THR A 327 -11.90 10.62 22.19
N ALA A 328 -12.70 11.61 22.61
CA ALA A 328 -12.28 12.68 23.53
C ALA A 328 -11.99 12.20 24.98
N ASP A 329 -12.47 11.01 25.34
CA ASP A 329 -12.34 10.38 26.66
C ASP A 329 -10.93 9.83 26.96
N GLY A 330 -10.01 9.91 25.99
CA GLY A 330 -8.57 9.99 26.25
C GLY A 330 -7.89 8.70 26.66
N ALA A 331 -8.43 7.54 26.31
CA ALA A 331 -7.66 6.31 26.47
C ALA A 331 -6.64 6.21 25.31
N SER A 332 -5.36 6.26 25.67
CA SER A 332 -4.25 6.37 24.71
C SER A 332 -4.15 5.11 23.86
N VAL A 333 -4.06 5.28 22.53
CA VAL A 333 -3.59 4.23 21.62
C VAL A 333 -2.06 4.23 21.68
N THR A 334 -1.48 3.15 22.20
CA THR A 334 -0.05 2.90 22.33
C THR A 334 0.37 1.83 21.32
N VAL A 335 1.46 2.07 20.59
CA VAL A 335 2.07 1.02 19.77
C VAL A 335 3.27 0.47 20.53
N ASN A 336 3.34 -0.85 20.64
CA ASN A 336 4.43 -1.56 21.33
C ASN A 336 5.64 -1.68 20.39
N SER A 337 6.81 -1.95 20.96
CA SER A 337 8.06 -2.13 20.19
C SER A 337 7.96 -3.20 19.10
N ASN A 338 7.08 -4.19 19.26
CA ASN A 338 6.82 -5.24 18.28
C ASN A 338 5.79 -4.87 17.19
N GLY A 339 5.45 -3.58 17.02
CA GLY A 339 4.47 -3.11 16.02
C GLY A 339 2.99 -3.38 16.37
N SER A 340 2.70 -4.05 17.49
CA SER A 340 1.31 -4.25 17.92
C SER A 340 0.71 -2.98 18.52
N ILE A 341 -0.55 -2.70 18.20
CA ILE A 341 -1.27 -1.52 18.67
C ILE A 341 -2.17 -1.92 19.83
N THR A 342 -1.95 -1.34 21.00
CA THR A 342 -2.79 -1.48 22.20
C THR A 342 -3.55 -0.20 22.45
N ALA A 343 -4.86 -0.30 22.65
CA ALA A 343 -5.66 0.83 23.08
C ALA A 343 -6.26 0.50 24.43
N ALA A 344 -6.03 1.37 25.43
CA ALA A 344 -6.81 1.31 26.65
C ALA A 344 -8.23 1.80 26.34
N GLY A 345 -9.27 1.36 27.07
CA GLY A 345 -10.63 1.89 26.92
C GLY A 345 -11.50 1.26 25.81
N ASN A 346 -12.72 1.77 25.66
CA ASN A 346 -13.80 1.12 24.91
C ASN A 346 -13.70 1.38 23.38
N LYS A 347 -12.90 0.54 22.71
CA LYS A 347 -12.90 0.25 21.26
C LYS A 347 -12.35 1.37 20.33
N TYR A 348 -11.07 1.22 19.99
CA TYR A 348 -10.32 2.07 19.06
C TYR A 348 -10.04 1.45 17.68
N PRO A 349 -9.85 0.12 17.49
CA PRO A 349 -9.59 -0.41 16.15
C PRO A 349 -10.90 -0.52 15.36
N ILE A 350 -10.95 0.09 14.17
CA ILE A 350 -12.05 -0.04 13.21
C ILE A 350 -11.82 -1.30 12.37
N LYS A 351 -10.68 -1.38 11.67
CA LYS A 351 -10.36 -2.53 10.79
C LYS A 351 -8.90 -2.52 10.33
N ASP A 352 -8.34 -3.72 10.17
CA ASP A 352 -7.08 -3.98 9.48
C ASP A 352 -7.38 -4.59 8.10
N VAL A 353 -6.91 -3.95 7.04
CA VAL A 353 -7.28 -4.28 5.66
C VAL A 353 -6.06 -4.40 4.76
N ARG A 354 -6.16 -5.23 3.74
CA ARG A 354 -5.26 -5.24 2.59
C ARG A 354 -6.07 -5.16 1.30
N ILE A 355 -5.61 -4.36 0.35
CA ILE A 355 -6.31 -4.07 -0.91
C ILE A 355 -5.34 -4.33 -2.06
N LYS A 356 -5.73 -5.10 -3.07
CA LYS A 356 -4.91 -5.35 -4.26
C LYS A 356 -4.50 -4.03 -4.93
N ARG A 357 -3.24 -3.90 -5.35
CA ARG A 357 -2.71 -2.70 -6.03
C ARG A 357 -3.58 -2.28 -7.22
N LYS A 358 -4.02 -3.24 -8.04
CA LYS A 358 -4.91 -3.03 -9.19
C LYS A 358 -6.19 -2.27 -8.81
N ASP A 359 -6.82 -2.61 -7.69
CA ASP A 359 -8.06 -1.94 -7.26
C ASP A 359 -7.80 -0.53 -6.71
N VAL A 360 -6.64 -0.31 -6.07
CA VAL A 360 -6.18 1.02 -5.63
C VAL A 360 -5.90 1.93 -6.83
N ARG A 361 -5.17 1.42 -7.84
CA ARG A 361 -4.86 2.14 -9.08
C ARG A 361 -6.13 2.55 -9.82
N ASN A 362 -7.07 1.61 -9.93
CA ASN A 362 -8.36 1.81 -10.58
C ASN A 362 -9.35 2.62 -9.72
N LYS A 363 -8.94 3.06 -8.53
CA LYS A 363 -9.73 3.90 -7.61
C LYS A 363 -11.12 3.32 -7.37
N LYS A 364 -11.20 2.00 -7.18
CA LYS A 364 -12.48 1.31 -6.99
C LYS A 364 -13.02 1.53 -5.58
N TRP A 365 -14.35 1.55 -5.45
CA TRP A 365 -14.98 1.44 -4.14
C TRP A 365 -14.97 -0.01 -3.68
N ILE A 366 -14.43 -0.22 -2.49
CA ILE A 366 -14.17 -1.53 -1.92
C ILE A 366 -14.96 -1.68 -0.62
N ASN A 367 -15.60 -2.83 -0.44
CA ASN A 367 -16.42 -3.12 0.74
C ASN A 367 -15.53 -3.36 1.96
N ILE A 368 -15.79 -2.63 3.05
CA ILE A 368 -15.11 -2.80 4.34
C ILE A 368 -16.10 -3.11 5.47
N ASN A 369 -17.35 -2.64 5.36
CA ASN A 369 -18.47 -2.89 6.28
C ASN A 369 -18.05 -2.94 7.76
N SER A 370 -17.37 -1.89 8.21
CA SER A 370 -16.78 -1.84 9.55
C SER A 370 -17.41 -0.73 10.40
N SER A 371 -17.86 -1.11 11.59
CA SER A 371 -18.42 -0.19 12.57
C SER A 371 -17.41 0.90 12.88
N PHE A 372 -17.78 2.16 12.63
CA PHE A 372 -17.02 3.30 13.10
C PHE A 372 -17.32 3.53 14.58
N ASP A 373 -18.61 3.64 14.91
CA ASP A 373 -19.08 3.75 16.27
C ASP A 373 -20.37 2.97 16.45
N ASN A 374 -20.43 2.14 17.49
CA ASN A 374 -21.63 1.39 17.80
C ASN A 374 -22.65 2.14 18.65
N ASP A 375 -22.23 3.22 19.31
CA ASP A 375 -23.05 4.10 20.13
C ASP A 375 -22.38 5.47 20.28
N TRP A 376 -22.47 6.29 19.24
CA TRP A 376 -21.92 7.64 19.29
C TRP A 376 -22.77 8.45 20.28
N ASP A 377 -22.24 8.73 21.47
CA ASP A 377 -22.93 9.47 22.53
C ASP A 377 -22.95 10.98 22.22
N MET A 378 -23.98 11.70 22.70
CA MET A 378 -24.02 13.16 22.72
C MET A 378 -22.88 13.80 23.54
N ARG A 379 -22.34 13.11 24.55
CA ARG A 379 -21.14 13.56 25.30
C ARG A 379 -19.89 13.60 24.43
N GLU A 380 -19.84 12.76 23.40
CA GLU A 380 -18.74 12.67 22.46
C GLU A 380 -18.99 13.58 21.24
N ASN A 381 -18.83 14.89 21.45
CA ASN A 381 -19.09 15.89 20.41
C ASN A 381 -18.28 15.69 19.13
N ALA A 382 -17.07 15.16 19.23
CA ALA A 382 -16.19 14.88 18.11
C ALA A 382 -15.40 13.59 18.32
N GLN A 383 -15.19 12.87 17.23
CA GLN A 383 -14.32 11.70 17.15
C GLN A 383 -13.34 11.90 15.99
N ALA A 384 -12.27 11.12 15.94
CA ALA A 384 -11.34 11.13 14.83
C ALA A 384 -11.25 9.76 14.18
N ILE A 385 -11.05 9.73 12.87
CA ILE A 385 -10.55 8.54 12.18
C ILE A 385 -9.07 8.75 11.89
N SER A 386 -8.24 7.77 12.26
CA SER A 386 -6.80 7.74 11.99
C SER A 386 -6.45 6.56 11.10
N VAL A 387 -5.59 6.79 10.12
CA VAL A 387 -5.17 5.77 9.17
C VAL A 387 -3.66 5.57 9.24
N PHE A 388 -3.26 4.31 9.25
CA PHE A 388 -1.88 3.86 9.22
C PHE A 388 -1.68 2.98 7.99
N SER A 389 -0.54 3.11 7.30
CA SER A 389 -0.11 2.09 6.33
C SER A 389 0.74 1.04 7.03
N ILE A 390 0.66 -0.21 6.62
CA ILE A 390 1.56 -1.27 7.08
C ILE A 390 2.47 -1.65 5.92
N HIS A 391 3.76 -1.83 6.18
CA HIS A 391 4.72 -2.30 5.20
C HIS A 391 5.44 -3.54 5.71
N HIS A 392 6.25 -4.15 4.87
CA HIS A 392 6.97 -5.37 5.23
C HIS A 392 8.24 -5.05 6.00
N ILE A 393 8.45 -5.79 7.09
CA ILE A 393 9.68 -5.93 7.88
C ILE A 393 9.85 -4.90 9.01
N SER A 394 10.23 -5.48 10.16
CA SER A 394 10.42 -4.90 11.48
C SER A 394 11.30 -3.64 11.47
N ALA A 395 10.68 -2.48 11.63
CA ALA A 395 11.39 -1.25 11.97
C ALA A 395 10.80 -0.66 13.26
N GLU A 396 11.59 -0.67 14.35
CA GLU A 396 11.24 0.02 15.59
C GLU A 396 11.40 1.54 15.39
N ALA A 397 10.32 2.27 15.10
CA ALA A 397 10.33 3.72 14.94
C ALA A 397 9.41 4.43 15.96
N SER A 398 9.97 4.85 17.10
CA SER A 398 9.23 5.66 18.07
C SER A 398 9.03 7.10 17.56
N THR A 399 7.79 7.54 17.34
CA THR A 399 7.43 8.96 17.16
C THR A 399 6.20 9.30 18.00
N GLU A 400 6.37 10.10 19.04
CA GLU A 400 5.26 10.65 19.83
C GLU A 400 4.48 11.69 19.00
N LEU A 401 3.16 11.53 18.85
CA LEU A 401 2.37 12.42 17.98
C LEU A 401 1.03 12.82 18.61
N THR A 402 0.94 14.06 19.09
CA THR A 402 -0.29 14.60 19.70
C THR A 402 -1.30 15.04 18.64
N ALA A 403 -2.45 14.37 18.52
CA ALA A 403 -3.58 14.85 17.73
C ALA A 403 -4.41 15.86 18.55
N LYS A 404 -4.65 17.07 18.04
CA LYS A 404 -5.55 18.04 18.68
C LYS A 404 -6.94 17.93 18.06
N ALA A 405 -7.93 17.62 18.90
CA ALA A 405 -9.33 17.71 18.52
C ALA A 405 -9.85 19.15 18.72
N GLY A 406 -10.45 19.74 17.69
CA GLY A 406 -11.32 20.91 17.73
C GLY A 406 -10.92 22.05 16.78
N TYR A 407 -11.76 22.32 15.77
CA TYR A 407 -11.80 23.61 15.07
C TYR A 407 -13.15 24.31 15.28
N LYS A 408 -13.12 25.60 15.56
CA LYS A 408 -14.28 26.49 15.40
C LYS A 408 -14.04 27.36 14.16
N LEU A 409 -15.05 27.47 13.30
CA LEU A 409 -15.06 28.44 12.21
C LEU A 409 -15.51 29.78 12.77
N GLU A 410 -14.59 30.73 12.85
CA GLU A 410 -14.92 32.13 13.08
C GLU A 410 -14.67 32.90 11.79
N ASN A 411 -15.74 33.45 11.21
CA ASN A 411 -15.69 34.19 9.94
C ASN A 411 -15.06 33.41 8.77
N GLY A 412 -15.32 32.11 8.66
CA GLY A 412 -14.81 31.27 7.57
C GLY A 412 -13.34 30.89 7.67
N VAL A 413 -12.66 31.25 8.77
CA VAL A 413 -11.26 30.88 9.05
C VAL A 413 -11.21 29.90 10.22
N PRO A 414 -10.54 28.73 10.10
CA PRO A 414 -10.39 27.79 11.20
C PRO A 414 -9.54 28.39 12.32
N LYS A 415 -10.07 28.43 13.55
CA LYS A 415 -9.31 28.76 14.76
C LYS A 415 -9.41 27.65 15.82
N PRO A 416 -8.34 27.40 16.61
CA PRO A 416 -8.39 26.49 17.75
C PRO A 416 -9.31 27.05 18.85
N PHE A 417 -10.20 26.23 19.40
CA PHE A 417 -11.09 26.62 20.51
C PHE A 417 -10.47 26.25 21.86
N ALA A 418 -10.29 27.24 22.74
CA ALA A 418 -9.56 27.09 24.00
C ALA A 418 -10.44 26.62 25.19
N GLU A 419 -11.75 26.44 25.03
CA GLU A 419 -12.66 26.19 26.18
C GLU A 419 -13.64 25.04 25.91
N ALA A 420 -13.11 23.89 25.47
CA ALA A 420 -13.66 22.52 25.63
C ALA A 420 -12.97 21.59 24.62
N SER A 421 -11.64 21.66 24.49
CA SER A 421 -10.89 20.70 23.70
C SER A 421 -10.40 19.60 24.63
N GLY A 422 -11.17 18.51 24.75
CA GLY A 422 -10.60 17.23 25.16
C GLY A 422 -9.43 16.95 24.22
N THR A 423 -8.21 17.15 24.72
CA THR A 423 -7.02 16.92 23.91
C THR A 423 -6.87 15.40 23.83
N VAL A 424 -7.18 14.81 22.69
CA VAL A 424 -6.95 13.38 22.47
C VAL A 424 -5.44 13.17 22.34
N LYS A 425 -4.78 12.92 23.47
CA LYS A 425 -3.38 12.48 23.47
C LYS A 425 -3.31 11.05 22.95
N ILE A 426 -3.04 10.90 21.65
CA ILE A 426 -2.66 9.63 21.06
C ILE A 426 -1.14 9.51 21.22
N THR A 427 -0.64 8.62 22.08
CA THR A 427 0.82 8.41 22.22
C THR A 427 1.24 7.23 21.35
N LEU A 428 1.56 7.50 20.09
CA LEU A 428 2.00 6.48 19.14
C LEU A 428 3.51 6.22 19.32
N LYS A 429 3.95 4.96 19.23
CA LYS A 429 5.37 4.56 19.13
C LYS A 429 5.46 3.40 18.16
N VAL A 430 5.55 3.69 16.87
CA VAL A 430 5.14 2.72 15.84
C VAL A 430 6.26 1.73 15.49
N GLY A 431 5.93 0.43 15.42
CA GLY A 431 6.72 -0.54 14.63
C GLY A 431 6.34 -0.44 13.14
N ASP A 432 6.17 -1.58 12.43
CA ASP A 432 5.87 -1.79 10.99
C ASP A 432 4.70 -1.00 10.35
N ALA A 433 4.04 -0.14 11.13
CA ALA A 433 2.99 0.75 10.68
C ALA A 433 3.49 2.20 10.61
N LYS A 434 3.03 2.96 9.62
CA LYS A 434 3.33 4.39 9.47
C LYS A 434 2.05 5.18 9.58
N TRP A 435 2.00 6.14 10.51
CA TRP A 435 0.86 7.06 10.57
C TRP A 435 0.81 7.90 9.29
N ARG A 436 -0.38 7.98 8.66
CA ARG A 436 -0.55 8.68 7.37
C ARG A 436 -1.42 9.91 7.48
N SER A 437 -2.57 9.77 8.14
CA SER A 437 -3.53 10.87 8.23
C SER A 437 -4.46 10.67 9.42
N ASN A 438 -5.00 11.78 9.92
CA ASN A 438 -6.18 11.78 10.75
C ASN A 438 -7.25 12.70 10.12
N GLN A 439 -8.50 12.50 10.52
CA GLN A 439 -9.59 13.42 10.23
C GLN A 439 -10.54 13.45 11.42
N GLU A 440 -10.78 14.64 11.95
CA GLU A 440 -11.80 14.86 12.96
C GLU A 440 -13.19 14.93 12.32
N LEU A 441 -14.15 14.32 12.99
CA LEU A 441 -15.54 14.20 12.61
C LEU A 441 -16.37 14.67 13.79
N SER A 442 -16.91 15.89 13.72
CA SER A 442 -17.90 16.32 14.71
C SER A 442 -19.22 15.61 14.43
N ARG A 443 -19.91 15.21 15.50
CA ARG A 443 -21.23 14.60 15.43
C ARG A 443 -22.19 15.49 14.63
N LYS A 444 -22.24 16.78 14.98
CA LYS A 444 -23.03 17.79 14.25
C LYS A 444 -22.76 17.78 12.75
N TYR A 445 -21.49 17.75 12.33
CA TYR A 445 -21.14 17.73 10.92
C TYR A 445 -21.58 16.44 10.24
N VAL A 446 -21.34 15.28 10.86
CA VAL A 446 -21.69 13.98 10.29
C VAL A 446 -23.18 13.88 10.04
N PHE A 447 -24.02 14.18 11.05
CA PHE A 447 -25.48 14.13 10.95
C PHE A 447 -26.07 15.14 9.95
N ALA A 448 -25.53 16.36 9.91
CA ALA A 448 -26.01 17.39 8.99
C ALA A 448 -25.60 17.15 7.53
N ASN A 449 -24.60 16.29 7.29
CA ASN A 449 -24.01 16.04 5.97
C ASN A 449 -23.82 14.54 5.72
N MET A 450 -24.86 13.75 5.97
CA MET A 450 -24.90 12.33 5.66
C MET A 450 -25.20 12.09 4.19
N VAL A 451 -26.19 12.81 3.65
CA VAL A 451 -26.73 12.59 2.31
C VAL A 451 -26.90 13.90 1.54
N GLY A 452 -26.94 13.81 0.22
CA GLY A 452 -27.31 14.93 -0.63
C GLY A 452 -27.08 14.67 -2.12
N ASN A 453 -27.68 15.53 -2.95
CA ASN A 453 -27.59 15.44 -4.40
C ASN A 453 -26.37 16.14 -4.99
N GLY A 454 -25.77 17.07 -4.25
CA GLY A 454 -24.63 17.85 -4.68
C GLY A 454 -23.31 17.32 -4.12
N LYS A 455 -22.23 18.00 -4.46
CA LYS A 455 -20.91 17.73 -3.89
C LYS A 455 -20.94 17.83 -2.38
N ALA A 456 -20.26 16.91 -1.71
CA ALA A 456 -20.12 16.92 -0.26
C ALA A 456 -19.44 18.23 0.19
N PRO A 457 -19.99 18.94 1.19
CA PRO A 457 -19.56 20.31 1.51
C PRO A 457 -18.09 20.49 1.91
N VAL A 458 -17.47 19.47 2.49
CA VAL A 458 -16.06 19.54 2.93
C VAL A 458 -15.11 18.87 1.94
N SER A 459 -15.46 17.70 1.41
CA SER A 459 -14.56 16.97 0.50
C SER A 459 -14.66 17.44 -0.96
N GLY A 460 -15.74 18.15 -1.34
CA GLY A 460 -15.99 18.57 -2.72
C GLY A 460 -16.28 17.42 -3.70
N LYS A 461 -16.42 16.20 -3.19
CA LYS A 461 -16.61 14.97 -3.98
C LYS A 461 -18.08 14.71 -4.26
N ASP A 462 -18.35 14.09 -5.40
CA ASP A 462 -19.70 13.67 -5.76
C ASP A 462 -20.18 12.57 -4.82
N PRO A 463 -21.49 12.52 -4.50
CA PRO A 463 -22.02 11.54 -3.58
C PRO A 463 -21.96 10.12 -4.16
N VAL A 464 -21.84 9.14 -3.27
CA VAL A 464 -21.92 7.71 -3.63
C VAL A 464 -23.37 7.27 -3.54
N VAL A 465 -23.90 6.66 -4.60
CA VAL A 465 -25.22 6.03 -4.59
C VAL A 465 -25.08 4.65 -3.98
N ASP A 466 -25.83 4.40 -2.90
CA ASP A 466 -25.88 3.09 -2.25
C ASP A 466 -27.30 2.82 -1.77
N ASN A 467 -27.91 1.73 -2.24
CA ASN A 467 -29.31 1.38 -2.00
C ASN A 467 -30.29 2.55 -2.30
N GLY A 468 -30.04 3.26 -3.40
CA GLY A 468 -30.85 4.41 -3.84
C GLY A 468 -30.64 5.69 -3.04
N VAL A 469 -29.81 5.69 -2.00
CA VAL A 469 -29.47 6.86 -1.18
C VAL A 469 -28.14 7.44 -1.63
N LYS A 470 -28.06 8.77 -1.76
CA LYS A 470 -26.85 9.49 -2.17
C LYS A 470 -26.09 9.97 -0.94
N TYR A 471 -25.06 9.23 -0.54
CA TYR A 471 -24.26 9.54 0.64
C TYR A 471 -23.13 10.53 0.30
N HIS A 472 -22.98 11.56 1.12
CA HIS A 472 -21.87 12.50 1.01
C HIS A 472 -20.54 11.85 1.42
N VAL A 473 -19.58 11.89 0.51
CA VAL A 473 -18.22 11.37 0.71
C VAL A 473 -17.43 12.23 1.70
N LYS A 474 -16.73 11.56 2.59
CA LYS A 474 -15.76 12.09 3.55
C LYS A 474 -14.37 11.59 3.15
N GLN A 475 -13.34 12.28 3.61
CA GLN A 475 -11.96 12.00 3.23
C GLN A 475 -11.05 12.02 4.46
N VAL A 476 -10.11 11.09 4.51
CA VAL A 476 -8.98 11.08 5.43
C VAL A 476 -7.71 10.76 4.64
N GLY A 477 -6.89 11.78 4.39
CA GLY A 477 -5.74 11.68 3.49
C GLY A 477 -6.16 11.22 2.08
N ILE A 478 -5.59 10.13 1.59
CA ILE A 478 -5.94 9.57 0.27
C ILE A 478 -7.19 8.68 0.30
N VAL A 479 -7.76 8.39 1.48
CA VAL A 479 -8.89 7.47 1.63
C VAL A 479 -10.21 8.23 1.65
N ASP A 480 -11.08 7.90 0.70
CA ASP A 480 -12.47 8.30 0.70
C ASP A 480 -13.34 7.26 1.37
N PHE A 481 -14.37 7.73 2.06
CA PHE A 481 -15.35 6.89 2.73
C PHE A 481 -16.69 7.62 2.84
N TYR A 482 -17.75 6.93 3.22
CA TYR A 482 -19.00 7.55 3.64
C TYR A 482 -19.56 6.80 4.85
N PHE A 483 -20.59 7.35 5.47
CA PHE A 483 -21.25 6.73 6.61
C PHE A 483 -22.65 6.26 6.24
N LYS A 484 -23.01 5.09 6.75
CA LYS A 484 -24.41 4.71 6.98
C LYS A 484 -24.67 4.79 8.49
N GLY A 485 -25.76 5.43 8.85
CA GLY A 485 -26.17 5.63 10.25
C GLY A 485 -27.48 4.93 10.55
N TRP A 486 -27.66 4.54 11.80
CA TRP A 486 -28.90 4.01 12.34
C TRP A 486 -29.17 4.63 13.70
N TYR A 487 -30.43 4.87 13.98
CA TYR A 487 -30.92 5.38 15.25
C TYR A 487 -31.82 4.34 15.90
N GLN A 488 -31.70 4.20 17.21
CA GLN A 488 -32.57 3.37 18.03
C GLN A 488 -33.03 4.17 19.24
N ASP A 489 -34.34 4.45 19.25
CA ASP A 489 -35.02 5.11 20.36
C ASP A 489 -35.08 4.15 21.57
N LEU A 490 -34.48 4.55 22.69
CA LEU A 490 -34.55 3.81 23.95
C LEU A 490 -35.50 4.48 24.95
N THR A 491 -36.12 5.59 24.56
CA THR A 491 -37.02 6.40 25.38
C THR A 491 -38.47 6.00 25.06
N PRO A 492 -39.30 5.58 26.05
CA PRO A 492 -40.67 5.14 25.82
C PRO A 492 -41.65 6.21 25.34
#